data_AF-A0A4S3KL21-F1
#
_entry.id   AF-A0A4S3KL21-F1
#
_cell.length_a   1.000
_cell.length_b   1.000
_cell.length_c   1.000
_cell.angle_alpha   90.00
_cell.angle_beta   90.00
_cell.angle_gamma   90.00
#
_symmetry.space_group_name_H-M   'P 1'
#
loop_
_entity.id
_entity.type
_entity.pdbx_description
1 polymer ?
#
loop_
_entity_poly.entity_id
_entity_poly.type
_entity_poly.pdbx_seq_one_letter_code
_entity_poly.pdbx_strand_id
1 'polypeptide(L)' 'MQAGNLIDWSECSFVALYAGQALADEVIAWLRERGLRLIGVYNMANDRDGRAVQADFLFGR' A
#
# COMPACT_ATOMS: atom_id res chain seq x y z
N MET A 1 10.89 -12.55 4.49
CA MET A 1 12.20 -11.88 4.64
C MET A 1 13.28 -12.71 3.93
N GLN A 2 13.77 -12.27 2.77
CA GLN A 2 15.00 -12.78 2.14
C GLN A 2 15.87 -11.57 1.80
N ALA A 3 17.16 -11.64 2.15
CA ALA A 3 18.12 -10.57 1.95
C ALA A 3 18.62 -10.56 0.49
N GLY A 4 18.53 -9.42 -0.18
CA GLY A 4 19.10 -9.21 -1.53
C GLY A 4 18.61 -7.96 -2.26
N ASN A 5 17.33 -7.60 -2.08
CA ASN A 5 16.72 -6.31 -2.41
C ASN A 5 15.45 -6.29 -1.54
N LEU A 6 15.35 -5.36 -0.57
CA LEU A 6 14.17 -5.31 0.30
C LEU A 6 12.97 -4.85 -0.53
N ILE A 7 12.21 -5.83 -1.00
CA ILE A 7 10.92 -5.67 -1.66
C ILE A 7 9.87 -6.14 -0.66
N ASP A 8 8.92 -5.27 -0.34
CA ASP A 8 7.84 -5.55 0.61
C ASP A 8 6.47 -5.36 -0.04
N TRP A 9 5.50 -6.17 0.36
CA TRP A 9 4.14 -6.19 -0.17
C TRP A 9 3.16 -5.92 0.95
N SER A 10 2.24 -4.97 0.74
CA SER A 10 1.19 -4.68 1.69
C SER A 10 -0.11 -4.39 0.97
N GLU A 11 -1.18 -5.07 1.36
CA GLU A 11 -2.54 -4.69 0.96
C GLU A 11 -2.95 -3.46 1.78
N CYS A 12 -3.27 -2.35 1.11
CA CYS A 12 -3.66 -1.10 1.74
C CYS A 12 -4.95 -0.56 1.13
N SER A 13 -5.65 0.25 1.91
CA SER A 13 -6.91 0.87 1.51
C SER A 13 -6.76 2.35 1.28
N PHE A 14 -7.39 2.87 0.23
CA PHE A 14 -7.54 4.31 -0.01
C PHE A 14 -8.62 4.93 0.88
N VAL A 15 -9.50 4.10 1.46
CA VAL A 15 -10.59 4.49 2.37
C VAL A 15 -10.60 3.61 3.60
N ALA A 16 -11.12 4.11 4.72
CA ALA A 16 -11.24 3.31 5.93
C ALA A 16 -12.39 2.29 5.81
N LEU A 17 -12.07 1.02 6.02
CA LEU A 17 -13.04 -0.09 6.07
C LEU A 17 -13.39 -0.47 7.51
N TYR A 18 -12.51 -0.12 8.46
CA TYR A 18 -12.75 -0.26 9.89
C TYR A 18 -12.07 0.89 10.66
N ALA A 19 -12.55 1.14 11.88
CA ALA A 19 -12.04 2.23 12.70
C ALA A 19 -10.57 2.01 13.09
N GLY A 20 -9.75 3.06 12.95
CA GLY A 20 -8.32 3.02 13.27
C GLY A 20 -7.44 2.34 12.23
N GLN A 21 -7.96 2.01 11.04
CA GLN A 21 -7.16 1.54 9.92
C GLN A 21 -6.21 2.64 9.43
N ALA A 22 -4.91 2.31 9.30
CA ALA A 22 -3.97 3.16 8.58
C ALA A 22 -4.27 3.09 7.07
N LEU A 23 -4.36 4.25 6.43
CA LEU A 23 -4.64 4.36 5.02
C LEU A 23 -3.36 4.22 4.17
N ALA A 24 -3.54 3.95 2.89
CA ALA A 24 -2.45 3.74 1.95
C ALA A 24 -1.46 4.92 1.94
N ASP A 25 -1.95 6.17 2.01
CA ASP A 25 -1.10 7.35 2.05
C ASP A 25 -0.26 7.44 3.33
N GLU A 26 -0.83 7.09 4.48
CA GLU A 26 -0.12 7.03 5.76
C GLU A 26 0.96 5.95 5.74
N VAL A 27 0.65 4.75 5.24
CA VAL A 27 1.60 3.64 5.10
C VAL A 27 2.73 4.02 4.14
N ILE A 28 2.40 4.61 2.98
CA ILE A 28 3.39 5.08 1.99
C ILE A 28 4.31 6.14 2.62
N ALA A 29 3.75 7.12 3.34
CA ALA A 29 4.54 8.17 3.99
C ALA A 29 5.50 7.57 5.03
N TRP A 30 5.02 6.65 5.86
CA TRP A 30 5.81 6.00 6.90
C TRP A 30 6.96 5.15 6.35
N LEU A 31 6.70 4.41 5.26
CA LEU A 31 7.72 3.60 4.56
C LEU A 31 8.74 4.48 3.83
N ARG A 32 8.30 5.60 3.24
CA ARG A 32 9.18 6.57 2.58
C ARG A 32 10.20 7.17 3.52
N GLU A 33 9.82 7.49 4.75
CA GLU A 33 10.75 7.96 5.80
C GLU A 33 11.83 6.92 6.16
N ARG A 34 11.59 5.64 5.86
CA ARG A 34 12.52 4.51 6.09
C ARG A 34 13.27 4.08 4.81
N GLY A 35 13.17 4.90 3.75
CA GLY A 35 13.89 4.69 2.50
C GLY A 35 13.23 3.68 1.55
N LEU A 36 11.97 3.30 1.78
CA LEU A 36 11.20 2.46 0.88
C LEU A 36 10.23 3.32 0.06
N ARG A 37 10.26 3.19 -1.26
CA ARG A 37 9.38 3.89 -2.20
C ARG A 37 8.32 2.94 -2.73
N LEU A 38 7.13 3.48 -2.99
CA LEU A 38 6.12 2.78 -3.78
C LEU A 38 6.62 2.60 -5.22
N ILE A 39 6.72 1.36 -5.68
CA ILE A 39 7.21 1.02 -7.02
C ILE A 39 6.16 0.30 -7.88
N GLY A 40 5.01 -0.10 -7.30
CA GLY A 40 3.91 -0.68 -8.06
C GLY A 40 2.63 -0.79 -7.24
N VAL A 41 1.49 -0.77 -7.94
CA VAL A 41 0.14 -0.95 -7.38
C VAL A 41 -0.58 -1.97 -8.25
N TYR A 42 -1.09 -3.04 -7.63
CA TYR A 42 -1.65 -4.19 -8.31
C TYR A 42 -2.99 -4.59 -7.70
N ASN A 43 -3.75 -5.43 -8.42
CA ASN A 43 -5.00 -6.02 -7.92
C ASN A 43 -5.98 -5.00 -7.32
N MET A 44 -6.13 -3.85 -7.99
CA MET A 44 -7.03 -2.78 -7.56
C MET A 44 -8.46 -3.29 -7.39
N ALA A 45 -8.98 -3.19 -6.18
CA ALA A 45 -10.37 -3.43 -5.85
C ALA A 45 -11.15 -2.12 -5.88
N ASN A 46 -12.29 -2.13 -6.55
CA ASN A 46 -13.16 -0.97 -6.70
C ASN A 46 -14.51 -1.18 -5.99
N ASP A 47 -15.14 -0.09 -5.55
CA ASP A 47 -16.52 -0.11 -5.11
C ASP A 47 -17.51 -0.26 -6.30
N ARG A 48 -18.81 -0.27 -5.98
CA ARG A 48 -19.89 -0.40 -6.98
C ARG A 48 -19.93 0.74 -8.03
N ASP A 49 -19.35 1.89 -7.70
CA ASP A 49 -19.30 3.08 -8.56
C ASP A 49 -17.96 3.16 -9.32
N GLY A 50 -17.10 2.15 -9.17
CA GLY A 50 -15.79 2.10 -9.82
C GLY A 50 -14.70 2.90 -9.12
N ARG A 51 -14.90 3.35 -7.87
CA ARG A 51 -13.87 4.05 -7.10
C ARG A 51 -12.88 3.06 -6.51
N ALA A 52 -11.59 3.37 -6.60
CA ALA A 52 -10.52 2.61 -5.97
C ALA A 52 -10.71 2.57 -4.44
N VAL A 53 -10.72 1.36 -3.88
CA VAL A 53 -10.91 1.12 -2.44
C VAL A 53 -9.67 0.52 -1.81
N GLN A 54 -9.10 -0.51 -2.44
CA GLN A 54 -7.92 -1.24 -1.95
C GLN A 54 -7.05 -1.71 -3.11
N ALA A 55 -5.77 -1.97 -2.83
CA ALA A 55 -4.85 -2.57 -3.78
C ALA A 55 -3.69 -3.25 -3.04
N ASP A 56 -2.93 -4.06 -3.78
CA ASP A 56 -1.63 -4.58 -3.35
C ASP A 56 -0.54 -3.59 -3.73
N PHE A 57 0.19 -3.08 -2.73
CA PHE A 57 1.26 -2.11 -2.90
C PHE A 57 2.61 -2.78 -2.79
N LEU A 58 3.45 -2.52 -3.79
CA LEU A 58 4.82 -3.00 -3.86
C LEU A 58 5.78 -1.88 -3.49
N PHE A 59 6.62 -2.13 -2.49
CA PHE A 59 7.65 -1.20 -2.04
C PHE A 59 9.06 -1.72 -2.32
N GLY A 60 9.98 -0.82 -2.64
CA GLY A 60 11.41 -1.13 -2.86
C GLY A 60 12.31 0.06 -2.51
N ARG A 61 13.63 -0.16 -2.43
CA ARG A 61 14.63 0.89 -2.17
C ARG A 61 15.13 1.57 -3.44
#